data_AF-A0ABD6PB90-F1
#
_entry.id   AF-A0ABD6PB90-F1
#
_cell.length_a   1.000
_cell.length_b   1.000
_cell.length_c   1.000
_cell.angle_alpha   90.00
_cell.angle_beta   90.00
_cell.angle_gamma   90.00
#
_symmetry.space_group_name_H-M   'P 1'
#
loop_
_entity.id
_entity.type
_entity.pdbx_description
1 polymer ?
#
loop_
_entity_poly.entity_id
_entity_poly.type
_entity_poly.pdbx_seq_one_letter_code
_entity_poly.pdbx_strand_id
1 'polypeptide(L)' 'MSHLNKVTARVDATIEESVITHMNELLIELSDDAELSREDRYTQQQRLRTAIAHHGKQHKEEAEARHAHLTQGGTIL' A
#
# COMPACT_ATOMS: atom_id res chain seq x y z
N MET A 1 -18.15 -15.62 -9.46
CA MET A 1 -17.60 -14.42 -8.78
C MET A 1 -17.30 -13.38 -9.84
N SER A 2 -17.78 -12.14 -9.67
CA SER A 2 -17.49 -11.03 -10.60
C SER A 2 -15.98 -10.74 -10.63
N HIS A 3 -15.45 -10.30 -11.77
CA HIS A 3 -14.05 -9.88 -11.92
C HIS A 3 -13.67 -8.81 -10.89
N LEU A 4 -14.57 -7.84 -10.66
CA LEU A 4 -14.43 -6.83 -9.62
C LEU A 4 -14.19 -7.41 -8.22
N ASN A 5 -14.86 -8.51 -7.86
CA ASN A 5 -14.70 -9.13 -6.54
C ASN A 5 -13.31 -9.79 -6.41
N LYS A 6 -12.79 -10.38 -7.49
CA LYS A 6 -11.43 -10.94 -7.50
C LYS A 6 -10.39 -9.84 -7.34
N VAL A 7 -10.56 -8.74 -8.08
CA VAL A 7 -9.68 -7.57 -7.99
C VAL A 7 -9.71 -6.96 -6.60
N THR A 8 -10.91 -6.80 -6.02
CA THR A 8 -11.07 -6.25 -4.67
C THR A 8 -10.33 -7.10 -3.64
N ALA A 9 -10.54 -8.42 -3.65
CA ALA A 9 -9.84 -9.33 -2.75
C ALA A 9 -8.31 -9.28 -2.90
N ARG A 10 -7.81 -9.14 -4.14
CA ARG A 10 -6.38 -9.00 -4.41
C ARG A 10 -5.82 -7.67 -3.89
N VAL A 11 -6.56 -6.57 -4.10
CA VAL A 11 -6.20 -5.24 -3.56
C VAL A 11 -6.14 -5.27 -2.04
N ASP A 12 -7.14 -5.89 -1.39
CA ASP A 12 -7.19 -6.02 0.06
C ASP A 12 -5.99 -6.81 0.59
N ALA A 13 -5.69 -7.97 0.00
CA ALA A 13 -4.53 -8.77 0.38
C ALA A 13 -3.20 -8.01 0.20
N THR A 14 -3.06 -7.25 -0.90
CA THR A 14 -1.85 -6.48 -1.17
C THR A 14 -1.68 -5.31 -0.18
N ILE A 15 -2.78 -4.70 0.25
CA ILE A 15 -2.78 -3.67 1.29
C ILE A 15 -2.41 -4.30 2.65
N GLU A 16 -2.94 -5.48 2.97
CA GLU A 16 -2.61 -6.21 4.20
C GLU A 16 -1.12 -6.59 4.26
N GLU A 17 -0.54 -7.06 3.15
CA GLU A 17 0.91 -7.32 3.03
C GLU A 17 1.76 -6.08 3.33
N SER A 18 1.21 -4.89 3.15
CA SER A 18 1.86 -3.61 3.43
C SER A 18 3.20 -3.44 2.68
N VAL A 19 3.35 -4.04 1.50
CA VAL A 19 4.55 -3.91 0.66
C VAL A 19 4.31 -2.89 -0.46
N ILE A 20 4.98 -1.74 -0.42
CA ILE A 20 4.84 -0.67 -1.44
C ILE A 20 5.12 -1.20 -2.85
N THR A 21 6.12 -2.07 -3.02
CA THR A 21 6.45 -2.64 -4.33
C THR A 21 5.26 -3.39 -4.93
N HIS A 22 4.65 -4.31 -4.17
CA HIS A 22 3.48 -5.06 -4.63
C HIS A 22 2.27 -4.15 -4.90
N MET A 23 2.05 -3.13 -4.07
CA MET A 23 0.99 -2.14 -4.30
C MET A 23 1.20 -1.36 -5.60
N ASN A 24 2.44 -0.97 -5.93
CA ASN A 24 2.77 -0.26 -7.16
C ASN A 24 2.67 -1.15 -8.40
N GLU A 25 3.11 -2.41 -8.31
CA GLU A 25 2.92 -3.41 -9.37
C GLU A 25 1.43 -3.61 -9.67
N LEU A 26 0.61 -3.77 -8.63
CA LEU A 26 -0.84 -3.92 -8.79
C LEU A 26 -1.51 -2.67 -9.36
N LEU A 27 -1.01 -1.46 -9.06
CA LEU A 27 -1.50 -0.22 -9.68
C LEU A 27 -1.29 -0.22 -11.20
N ILE A 28 -0.15 -0.72 -11.67
CA ILE A 28 0.17 -0.84 -13.10
C ILE A 28 -0.74 -1.88 -13.73
N GLU A 29 -0.84 -3.07 -13.15
CA GLU A 29 -1.72 -4.14 -13.66
C GLU A 29 -3.18 -3.68 -13.77
N LEU A 30 -3.71 -2.98 -12.76
CA LEU A 30 -5.06 -2.43 -12.81
C LEU A 30 -5.22 -1.38 -13.90
N SER A 31 -4.16 -0.65 -14.25
CA SER A 31 -4.21 0.35 -15.33
C SER A 31 -4.46 -0.31 -16.68
N ASP A 32 -3.95 -1.53 -16.89
CA ASP A 32 -4.08 -2.30 -18.13
C ASP A 32 -5.32 -3.21 -18.16
N ASP A 33 -6.05 -3.34 -17.04
CA ASP A 33 -7.21 -4.21 -16.92
C ASP A 33 -8.42 -3.70 -17.71
N ALA A 34 -8.62 -4.19 -18.93
CA ALA A 34 -9.74 -3.83 -19.79
C ALA A 34 -11.10 -4.40 -19.36
N GLU A 35 -11.13 -5.37 -18.43
CA GLU A 35 -12.36 -6.00 -17.95
C GLU A 35 -13.04 -5.16 -16.85
N LEU A 36 -12.32 -4.28 -16.17
CA LEU A 36 -12.91 -3.32 -15.22
C LEU A 36 -13.44 -2.08 -15.93
N SER A 37 -14.64 -1.65 -15.49
CA SER A 37 -15.13 -0.30 -15.72
C SER A 37 -14.10 0.73 -15.25
N ARG A 38 -14.04 1.87 -15.93
CA ARG A 38 -13.16 2.99 -15.56
C ARG A 38 -13.38 3.43 -14.11
N GLU A 39 -14.62 3.43 -13.64
CA GLU A 39 -14.98 3.84 -12.27
C GLU A 39 -14.49 2.84 -11.22
N ASP A 40 -14.72 1.55 -11.47
CA ASP A 40 -14.24 0.48 -10.58
C ASP A 40 -12.72 0.47 -10.49
N ARG A 41 -12.06 0.59 -11.65
CA ARG A 41 -10.60 0.65 -11.74
C ARG A 41 -10.06 1.84 -10.96
N TYR A 42 -10.63 3.02 -11.16
CA TYR A 42 -10.24 4.22 -10.43
C TYR A 42 -10.43 4.06 -8.92
N THR A 43 -11.54 3.46 -8.49
CA THR A 43 -11.82 3.19 -7.07
C THR A 43 -10.74 2.30 -6.47
N GLN A 44 -10.42 1.18 -7.11
CA GLN A 44 -9.41 0.25 -6.59
C GLN A 44 -8.00 0.86 -6.61
N GLN A 45 -7.65 1.61 -7.65
CA GLN A 45 -6.38 2.35 -7.71
C GLN A 45 -6.27 3.41 -6.61
N GLN A 46 -7.37 4.12 -6.32
CA GLN A 46 -7.36 5.14 -5.28
C GLN A 46 -7.15 4.53 -3.89
N ARG A 47 -7.71 3.35 -3.64
CA ARG A 47 -7.47 2.59 -2.39
C ARG A 47 -5.99 2.28 -2.22
N LEU A 48 -5.34 1.74 -3.25
CA LEU A 48 -3.88 1.47 -3.24
C LEU A 48 -3.06 2.74 -3.02
N ARG A 49 -3.37 3.84 -3.72
CA ARG A 49 -2.66 5.12 -3.53
C ARG A 49 -2.77 5.65 -2.10
N THR A 50 -3.95 5.51 -1.51
CA THR A 50 -4.19 5.92 -0.11
C THR A 50 -3.37 5.05 0.83
N ALA A 51 -3.38 3.72 0.65
CA ALA A 51 -2.58 2.78 1.45
C ALA A 51 -1.07 3.06 1.35
N ILE A 52 -0.55 3.30 0.14
CA ILE A 52 0.86 3.69 -0.09
C ILE A 52 1.21 4.97 0.66
N ALA A 53 0.35 5.99 0.60
CA ALA A 53 0.57 7.26 1.29
C ALA A 53 0.59 7.10 2.83
N HIS A 54 -0.31 6.28 3.37
CA HIS A 54 -0.31 5.94 4.80
C HIS A 54 0.95 5.18 5.22
N HIS A 55 1.38 4.20 4.42
CA HIS A 55 2.61 3.46 4.67
C HIS A 55 3.86 4.37 4.65
N GLY A 56 3.95 5.29 3.68
CA GLY A 56 5.05 6.26 3.62
C GLY A 56 5.12 7.17 4.86
N LYS A 57 3.96 7.52 5.43
CA LYS A 57 3.87 8.28 6.68
C LYS A 57 4.28 7.44 7.90
N GLN A 58 3.80 6.19 8.01
CA GLN A 58 4.15 5.28 9.10
C GLN A 58 5.64 4.94 9.13
N HIS A 59 6.27 4.64 7.99
CA HIS A 59 7.71 4.36 7.95
C HIS A 59 8.56 5.56 8.35
N LYS A 60 8.13 6.77 7.98
CA LYS A 60 8.81 8.00 8.40
C LYS A 60 8.70 8.18 9.92
N GLU A 61 7.49 8.00 10.48
CA GLU A 61 7.26 8.10 11.93
C GLU A 61 8.00 7.00 12.72
N GLU A 62 8.05 5.76 12.23
CA GLU A 62 8.79 4.65 12.86
C GLU A 62 10.31 4.80 12.73
N ALA A 63 10.81 5.33 11.61
CA ALA A 63 12.23 5.65 11.45
C ALA A 63 12.64 6.81 12.37
N GLU A 64 11.81 7.85 12.48
CA GLU A 64 12.02 8.97 13.39
C GLU A 64 11.95 8.53 14.86
N ALA A 65 11.00 7.67 15.24
CA ALA A 65 10.90 7.10 16.59
C ALA A 65 12.11 6.23 16.93
N ARG A 66 12.58 5.38 15.99
CA ARG A 66 13.80 4.59 16.15
C ARG A 66 15.04 5.47 16.27
N HIS A 67 15.17 6.51 15.45
CA HIS A 67 16.29 7.44 15.51
C HIS A 67 16.29 8.24 16.82
N ALA A 68 15.12 8.73 17.26
CA ALA A 68 14.98 9.41 18.55
C ALA A 68 15.42 8.52 19.71
N HIS A 69 15.00 7.24 19.73
CA HIS A 69 15.38 6.28 20.75
C HIS A 69 16.90 6.05 20.83
N LEU A 70 17.59 5.98 19.69
CA LEU A 70 19.04 5.82 19.63
C LEU A 70 19.79 7.09 20.08
N THR A 71 19.26 8.28 19.77
CA THR A 71 19.91 9.56 20.13
C THR A 71 19.66 10.02 21.57
N GLN A 72 18.68 9.43 22.28
CA GLN A 72 18.30 9.85 23.64
C GLN A 72 18.87 8.94 24.76
N GLY A 73 19.93 8.17 24.48
CA GLY A 73 20.71 7.47 25.51
C GLY A 73 20.52 5.95 25.58
N GLY A 74 20.10 5.29 24.51
CA GLY A 74 20.13 3.83 24.43
C GLY A 74 21.57 3.31 24.49
N THR A 75 21.95 2.66 25.59
CA THR A 75 23.24 1.97 25.73
C THR A 75 23.38 0.95 24.60
N ILE A 76 24.39 1.14 23.75
CA ILE A 76 24.85 0.10 22.82
C ILE A 76 25.52 -0.96 23.70
N LEU A 77 24.87 -2.12 23.88
CA LEU A 77 25.47 -3.36 24.37
C LEU A 77 25.70 -4.30 23.18
#